data_AF-A0A7I4E021-F1
#
_entry.id   AF-A0A7I4E021-F1
#
_cell.length_a   1.000
_cell.length_b   1.000
_cell.length_c   1.000
_cell.angle_alpha   90.00
_cell.angle_beta   90.00
_cell.angle_gamma   90.00
#
_symmetry.space_group_name_H-M   'P 1'
#
loop_
_entity.id
_entity.type
_entity.pdbx_description
1 polymer ?
#
loop_
_entity_poly.entity_id
_entity_poly.type
_entity_poly.pdbx_seq_one_letter_code
_entity_poly.pdbx_strand_id
1 'polypeptide(L)'
;MDRYSLFSMWPHASTMSTITSSIADQIESNTCPICFELMKSPDFSPILLSPCGHTFCAKCVSRHVSIHEKQSRYGGPLQPAPCPYCRQNISSQTLNISLQKMITSILSLQETLEKADADTGGFRDGFLQAQTRCEILQSELQESMRKKDRQNLHQVLLRTSVFKQKKHENCQDHQLIDLLPTVISDPMRCRLFSFKLKTTNRHIMQRMEREIAQTDEALIQLRAKEEALEESIRKTSSEHQKVLTDLMDTRNKSTTLKFCRDEIVTKLSLIQASLFALEQVLH
;
A
#
# COMPACT_ATOMS: atom_id res chain seq x y z
N MET A 1 -25.54 8.65 0.76
CA MET A 1 -24.28 9.10 0.14
C MET A 1 -23.41 7.87 -0.01
N ASP A 2 -23.04 7.55 -1.24
CA ASP A 2 -22.48 6.25 -1.63
C ASP A 2 -21.07 5.99 -1.07
N ARG A 3 -20.88 4.79 -0.53
CA ARG A 3 -19.64 4.28 0.10
C ARG A 3 -18.46 4.11 -0.85
N TYR A 4 -18.64 4.37 -2.15
CA TYR A 4 -17.60 4.20 -3.17
C TYR A 4 -16.82 5.48 -3.49
N SER A 5 -17.21 6.65 -2.95
CA SER A 5 -16.62 7.93 -3.35
C SER A 5 -15.40 8.39 -2.56
N LEU A 6 -15.07 7.74 -1.43
CA LEU A 6 -13.91 8.12 -0.60
C LEU A 6 -12.63 7.36 -0.95
N PHE A 7 -12.74 6.24 -1.68
CA PHE A 7 -11.58 5.47 -2.14
C PHE A 7 -11.00 5.98 -3.48
N SER A 8 -11.78 6.74 -4.25
CA SER A 8 -11.41 7.26 -5.57
C SER A 8 -10.55 8.54 -5.54
N MET A 9 -10.22 9.06 -4.35
CA MET A 9 -9.42 10.28 -4.18
C MET A 9 -7.94 10.03 -3.85
N TRP A 10 -7.43 8.79 -3.97
CA TRP A 10 -6.00 8.49 -3.85
C TRP A 10 -5.40 8.09 -5.20
N PRO A 11 -4.56 8.95 -5.81
CA PRO A 11 -3.90 8.65 -7.10
C PRO A 11 -3.00 7.40 -7.09
N HIS A 12 -2.56 6.95 -5.91
CA HIS A 12 -1.59 5.86 -5.78
C HIS A 12 -2.18 4.45 -5.93
N ALA A 13 -3.44 4.20 -5.54
CA ALA A 13 -4.02 2.86 -5.58
C ALA A 13 -4.27 2.35 -7.01
N SER A 14 -4.76 3.24 -7.90
CA SER A 14 -4.95 2.94 -9.33
C SER A 14 -3.63 2.69 -10.05
N THR A 15 -2.60 3.47 -9.69
CA THR A 15 -1.26 3.38 -10.29
C THR A 15 -0.54 2.09 -9.91
N MET A 16 -0.63 1.65 -8.65
CA MET A 16 -0.02 0.39 -8.19
C MET A 16 -0.67 -0.85 -8.83
N SER A 17 -1.99 -0.86 -8.99
CA SER A 17 -2.69 -1.94 -9.70
C SER A 17 -2.30 -2.05 -11.18
N THR A 18 -1.96 -0.93 -11.81
CA THR A 18 -1.53 -0.90 -13.22
C THR A 18 -0.08 -1.39 -13.36
N ILE A 19 0.80 -1.00 -12.43
CA ILE A 19 2.21 -1.41 -12.43
C ILE A 19 2.35 -2.91 -12.19
N THR A 20 1.60 -3.47 -11.23
CA THR A 20 1.63 -4.91 -10.92
C THR A 20 1.17 -5.76 -12.10
N SER A 21 0.08 -5.36 -12.79
CA SER A 21 -0.35 -6.00 -14.03
C SER A 21 0.72 -5.94 -15.11
N SER A 22 1.34 -4.78 -15.31
CA SER A 22 2.40 -4.61 -16.34
C SER A 22 3.64 -5.46 -16.06
N ILE A 23 4.00 -5.64 -14.79
CA ILE A 23 5.11 -6.52 -14.40
C ILE A 23 4.77 -7.99 -14.70
N ALA A 24 3.55 -8.43 -14.42
CA ALA A 24 3.10 -9.79 -14.71
C ALA A 24 3.19 -10.09 -16.22
N ASP A 25 2.72 -9.17 -17.08
CA ASP A 25 2.81 -9.31 -18.53
C ASP A 25 4.27 -9.40 -19.02
N GLN A 26 5.18 -8.64 -18.39
CA GLN A 26 6.60 -8.71 -18.71
C GLN A 26 7.24 -10.02 -18.26
N ILE A 27 6.80 -10.63 -17.15
CA ILE A 27 7.32 -11.93 -16.72
C ILE A 27 6.87 -13.01 -17.71
N GLU A 28 5.60 -13.01 -18.09
CA GLU A 28 5.03 -14.00 -19.01
C GLU A 28 5.69 -13.96 -20.39
N SER A 29 5.91 -12.76 -20.93
CA SER A 29 6.56 -12.55 -22.22
C SER A 29 8.05 -12.93 -22.26
N ASN A 30 8.68 -13.15 -21.10
CA ASN A 30 10.10 -13.51 -20.97
C ASN A 30 10.32 -15.00 -20.63
N THR A 31 9.32 -15.85 -20.88
CA THR A 31 9.40 -17.30 -20.70
C THR A 31 10.01 -18.01 -21.90
N CYS A 32 10.65 -19.15 -21.67
CA CYS A 32 11.24 -19.95 -22.74
C CYS A 32 10.13 -20.65 -23.55
N PRO A 33 10.10 -20.55 -24.90
CA PRO A 33 9.07 -21.19 -25.72
C PRO A 33 9.06 -22.73 -25.70
N ILE A 34 10.09 -23.36 -25.11
CA ILE A 34 10.23 -24.83 -25.07
C ILE A 34 9.72 -25.40 -23.75
N CYS A 35 10.10 -24.78 -22.63
CA CYS A 35 9.77 -25.29 -21.30
C CYS A 35 8.80 -24.39 -20.52
N PHE A 36 8.42 -23.23 -21.08
CA PHE A 36 7.54 -22.23 -20.46
C PHE A 36 8.03 -21.68 -19.12
N GLU A 37 9.28 -21.95 -18.75
CA GLU A 37 9.93 -21.41 -17.57
C GLU A 37 10.51 -20.03 -17.86
N LEU A 38 10.46 -19.14 -16.87
CA LEU A 38 11.08 -17.82 -16.94
C LEU A 38 12.60 -17.95 -17.20
N MET A 39 13.12 -17.19 -18.16
CA MET A 39 14.53 -17.25 -18.57
C MET A 39 15.48 -16.56 -17.57
N LYS A 40 15.46 -16.99 -16.31
CA LYS A 40 16.26 -16.43 -15.22
C LYS A 40 17.63 -17.13 -15.09
N SER A 41 18.63 -16.35 -14.69
CA SER A 41 19.96 -16.86 -14.35
C SER A 41 19.94 -17.69 -13.06
N PRO A 42 20.81 -18.70 -12.88
CA PRO A 42 21.80 -19.22 -13.84
C PRO A 42 21.24 -20.30 -14.78
N ASP A 43 20.34 -21.15 -14.29
CA ASP A 43 19.93 -22.39 -14.95
C ASP A 43 19.12 -22.18 -16.24
N PHE A 44 18.32 -21.10 -16.28
CA PHE A 44 17.43 -20.78 -17.39
C PHE A 44 17.89 -19.53 -18.16
N SER A 45 19.18 -19.18 -18.06
CA SER A 45 19.75 -18.01 -18.73
C SER A 45 19.38 -17.96 -20.23
N PRO A 46 19.00 -16.79 -20.76
CA PRO A 46 18.54 -16.66 -22.14
C PRO A 46 19.70 -16.76 -23.12
N ILE A 47 19.69 -17.76 -24.00
CA ILE A 47 20.70 -18.01 -25.03
C ILE A 47 20.14 -17.61 -26.39
N LEU A 48 20.85 -16.70 -27.05
CA LEU A 48 20.60 -16.24 -28.40
C LEU A 48 21.30 -17.16 -29.42
N LEU A 49 20.54 -17.66 -30.39
CA LEU A 49 21.05 -18.54 -31.44
C LEU A 49 21.42 -17.75 -32.70
N SER A 50 22.67 -17.87 -33.15
CA SER A 50 23.14 -17.29 -34.41
C SER A 50 22.95 -18.28 -35.57
N PRO A 51 22.60 -17.82 -36.79
CA PRO A 51 22.34 -16.42 -37.21
C PRO A 51 20.87 -15.97 -37.04
N CYS A 52 19.97 -16.87 -36.63
CA CYS A 52 18.53 -16.62 -36.71
C CYS A 52 17.95 -15.67 -35.64
N GLY A 53 18.69 -15.39 -34.55
CA GLY A 53 18.27 -14.47 -33.49
C GLY A 53 17.22 -15.01 -32.51
N HIS A 54 16.80 -16.27 -32.60
CA HIS A 54 15.85 -16.84 -31.65
C HIS A 54 16.50 -17.10 -30.29
N THR A 55 15.77 -16.85 -29.21
CA THR A 55 16.27 -16.98 -27.84
C THR A 55 15.52 -18.07 -27.07
N PHE A 56 16.26 -18.89 -26.32
CA PHE A 56 15.72 -19.96 -25.47
C PHE A 56 16.53 -20.08 -24.17
N CYS A 57 16.03 -20.77 -23.15
CA CYS A 57 16.80 -20.98 -21.93
C CYS A 57 17.99 -21.94 -22.16
N ALA A 58 19.08 -21.71 -21.42
CA ALA A 58 20.32 -22.49 -21.52
C ALA A 58 20.10 -24.00 -21.37
N LYS A 59 19.23 -24.40 -20.43
CA LYS A 59 18.87 -25.80 -20.21
C LYS A 59 18.28 -26.47 -21.46
N CYS A 60 17.39 -25.78 -22.16
CA CYS A 60 16.74 -26.30 -23.37
C CYS A 60 17.70 -26.34 -24.56
N VAL A 61 18.51 -25.29 -24.76
CA VAL A 61 19.50 -25.25 -25.84
C VAL A 61 20.54 -26.37 -25.68
N SER A 62 21.13 -26.51 -24.50
CA SER A 62 22.13 -27.55 -24.22
C SER A 62 21.58 -28.96 -24.44
N ARG A 63 20.34 -29.21 -24.03
CA ARG A 63 19.66 -30.49 -24.28
C ARG A 63 19.43 -30.73 -25.77
N HIS A 64 18.94 -29.73 -26.50
CA HIS A 64 18.65 -29.83 -27.92
C HIS A 64 19.90 -30.16 -28.74
N VAL A 65 20.99 -29.41 -28.50
CA VAL A 65 22.26 -29.59 -29.20
C VAL A 65 22.88 -30.96 -28.90
N SER A 66 22.89 -31.37 -27.62
CA SER A 66 23.46 -32.67 -27.23
C SER A 66 22.69 -33.88 -27.78
N ILE A 67 21.36 -33.78 -27.96
CA ILE A 67 20.56 -34.82 -28.61
C ILE A 67 20.94 -34.94 -30.09
N HIS A 68 21.07 -33.80 -30.79
CA HIS A 68 21.41 -33.78 -32.21
C HIS A 68 22.83 -34.30 -32.48
N GLU A 69 23.78 -33.95 -31.61
CA GLU A 69 25.15 -34.47 -31.67
C GLU A 69 25.20 -35.99 -31.53
N LYS A 70 24.40 -36.58 -30.62
CA LYS A 70 24.33 -38.04 -30.43
C LYS A 70 23.72 -38.74 -31.65
N GLN A 71 22.68 -38.17 -32.23
CA GLN A 71 22.01 -38.72 -33.43
C GLN A 71 22.92 -38.69 -34.66
N SER A 72 23.78 -37.67 -34.77
CA SER A 72 24.72 -37.52 -35.89
C SER A 72 25.85 -38.56 -35.91
N ARG A 73 26.09 -39.31 -34.81
CA ARG A 73 27.20 -40.29 -34.74
C ARG A 73 26.91 -41.64 -35.41
N TYR A 74 25.68 -41.91 -35.85
CA TYR A 74 25.33 -43.13 -36.59
C TYR A 74 25.57 -42.98 -38.11
N GLY A 75 26.81 -42.66 -38.51
CA GLY A 75 27.30 -42.89 -39.87
C GLY A 75 27.33 -41.70 -40.86
N GLY A 76 27.20 -40.45 -40.40
CA GLY A 76 27.25 -39.26 -41.27
C GLY A 76 28.18 -38.14 -40.76
N PRO A 77 28.46 -37.11 -41.58
CA PRO A 77 29.20 -35.92 -41.15
C PRO A 77 28.48 -35.20 -40.00
N LEU A 78 29.24 -34.66 -39.03
CA LEU A 78 28.67 -33.89 -37.92
C LEU A 78 27.94 -32.67 -38.46
N GLN A 79 26.61 -32.64 -38.34
CA GLN A 79 25.80 -31.51 -38.78
C GLN A 79 25.42 -30.62 -37.59
N PRO A 80 25.47 -29.28 -37.74
CA PRO A 80 25.02 -28.36 -36.72
C PRO A 80 23.53 -28.56 -36.41
N ALA A 81 23.17 -28.45 -35.13
CA ALA A 81 21.78 -28.57 -34.71
C ALA A 81 20.93 -27.45 -35.33
N PRO A 82 19.73 -27.74 -35.86
CA PRO A 82 18.82 -26.73 -36.38
C PRO A 82 18.10 -25.99 -35.24
N CYS A 83 17.78 -24.71 -35.42
CA CYS A 83 17.01 -23.93 -34.45
C CYS A 83 15.62 -24.56 -34.21
N PRO A 84 15.16 -24.74 -32.96
CA PRO A 84 13.85 -25.32 -32.66
C PRO A 84 12.66 -24.56 -33.26
N TYR A 85 12.83 -23.25 -33.52
CA TYR A 85 11.76 -22.40 -34.07
C TYR A 85 11.79 -22.33 -35.59
N CYS A 86 12.89 -21.83 -36.18
CA CYS A 86 12.97 -21.58 -37.62
C CYS A 86 13.71 -22.66 -38.42
N ARG A 87 14.24 -23.70 -37.75
CA ARG A 87 15.00 -24.81 -38.34
C ARG A 87 16.31 -24.43 -39.05
N GLN A 88 16.72 -23.17 -39.00
CA GLN A 88 18.02 -22.73 -39.52
C GLN A 88 19.17 -23.30 -38.67
N ASN A 89 20.24 -23.75 -39.31
CA ASN A 89 21.41 -24.32 -38.62
C ASN A 89 22.05 -23.32 -37.65
N ILE A 90 22.26 -23.76 -36.42
CA ILE A 90 22.89 -22.97 -35.37
C ILE A 90 24.40 -22.93 -35.64
N SER A 91 24.94 -21.73 -35.88
CA SER A 91 26.38 -21.52 -36.05
C SER A 91 27.08 -21.27 -34.72
N SER A 92 26.46 -20.50 -33.83
CA SER A 92 26.97 -20.20 -32.50
C SER A 92 25.86 -19.88 -31.52
N GLN A 93 26.20 -19.91 -30.23
CA GLN A 93 25.30 -19.64 -29.10
C GLN A 93 25.95 -18.58 -28.22
N THR A 94 25.18 -17.56 -27.86
CA THR A 94 25.67 -16.47 -27.01
C THR A 94 24.65 -16.14 -25.93
N LEU A 95 25.10 -15.80 -24.74
CA LEU A 95 24.23 -15.29 -23.68
C LEU A 95 23.60 -13.96 -24.11
N ASN A 96 22.27 -13.87 -24.07
CA ASN A 96 21.56 -12.62 -24.30
C ASN A 96 21.62 -11.75 -23.03
N ILE A 97 22.75 -11.06 -22.85
CA ILE A 97 23.03 -10.23 -21.66
C ILE A 97 21.95 -9.16 -21.46
N SER A 98 21.45 -8.57 -22.55
CA SER A 98 20.41 -7.54 -22.49
C SER A 98 19.11 -8.08 -21.91
N LEU A 99 18.66 -9.24 -22.40
CA LEU A 99 17.45 -9.88 -21.91
C LEU A 99 17.62 -10.37 -20.46
N GLN A 100 18.78 -10.94 -20.13
CA GLN A 100 19.09 -11.38 -18.77
C GLN A 100 19.03 -10.20 -17.77
N LYS A 101 19.60 -9.05 -18.13
CA LYS A 101 19.53 -7.83 -17.31
C LYS A 101 18.09 -7.35 -17.14
N MET A 102 17.30 -7.33 -18.21
CA MET A 102 15.89 -6.95 -18.16
C MET A 102 15.10 -7.84 -17.18
N ILE A 103 15.21 -9.17 -17.33
CA ILE A 103 14.53 -10.14 -16.46
C ILE A 103 14.96 -9.94 -15.00
N THR A 104 16.26 -9.73 -14.76
CA THR A 104 16.79 -9.48 -13.41
C THR A 104 16.21 -8.19 -12.81
N SER A 105 16.12 -7.13 -13.59
CA SER A 105 15.52 -5.87 -13.15
C SER A 105 14.03 -6.02 -12.80
N ILE A 106 13.26 -6.73 -13.63
CA ILE A 106 11.83 -6.99 -13.38
C ILE A 106 11.65 -7.75 -12.06
N LEU A 107 12.44 -8.80 -11.82
CA LEU A 107 12.38 -9.57 -10.58
C LEU A 107 12.73 -8.73 -9.35
N SER A 108 13.74 -7.85 -9.46
CA SER A 108 14.11 -6.95 -8.35
C SER A 108 13.01 -5.93 -8.03
N LEU A 109 12.30 -5.44 -9.06
CA LEU A 109 11.17 -4.54 -8.89
C LEU A 109 9.99 -5.25 -8.22
N GLN A 110 9.68 -6.48 -8.64
CA GLN A 110 8.64 -7.28 -8.02
C GLN A 110 8.91 -7.49 -6.53
N GLU A 111 10.13 -7.91 -6.16
CA GLU A 111 10.50 -8.11 -4.75
C GLU A 111 10.38 -6.81 -3.92
N THR A 112 10.71 -5.67 -4.52
CA THR A 112 10.60 -4.37 -3.84
C THR A 112 9.14 -3.99 -3.59
N LEU A 113 8.25 -4.27 -4.54
CA LEU A 113 6.82 -3.99 -4.39
C LEU A 113 6.17 -4.91 -3.35
N GLU A 114 6.50 -6.21 -3.36
CA GLU A 114 6.00 -7.16 -2.36
C GLU A 114 6.39 -6.78 -0.93
N LYS A 115 7.61 -6.24 -0.74
CA LYS A 115 8.06 -5.71 0.56
C LYS A 115 7.33 -4.43 0.95
N ALA A 116 7.12 -3.51 0.00
CA ALA A 116 6.38 -2.28 0.25
C ALA A 116 4.92 -2.55 0.66
N ASP A 117 4.28 -3.53 0.01
CA ASP A 117 2.92 -3.96 0.33
C ASP A 117 2.85 -4.64 1.71
N ALA A 118 3.87 -5.40 2.11
CA ALA A 118 3.94 -5.98 3.45
C ALA A 118 4.02 -4.91 4.55
N ASP A 119 4.80 -3.85 4.34
CA ASP A 119 4.97 -2.76 5.29
C ASP A 119 3.73 -1.84 5.38
N THR A 120 3.05 -1.61 4.26
CA THR A 120 1.81 -0.78 4.25
C THR A 120 0.54 -1.56 4.57
N GLY A 121 0.51 -2.87 4.36
CA GLY A 121 -0.64 -3.73 4.67
C GLY A 121 -1.03 -3.67 6.14
N GLY A 122 -0.05 -3.69 7.05
CA GLY A 122 -0.30 -3.58 8.49
C GLY A 122 -0.93 -2.23 8.89
N PHE A 123 -0.51 -1.14 8.25
CA PHE A 123 -1.08 0.19 8.49
C PHE A 123 -2.52 0.30 7.97
N ARG A 124 -2.78 -0.25 6.78
CA ARG A 124 -4.10 -0.23 6.14
C ARG A 124 -5.12 -1.08 6.90
N ASP A 125 -4.73 -2.26 7.35
CA ASP A 125 -5.58 -3.14 8.16
C ASP A 125 -5.85 -2.54 9.55
N GLY A 126 -4.83 -1.93 10.16
CA GLY A 126 -4.97 -1.20 11.42
C GLY A 126 -5.93 -0.02 11.31
N PHE A 127 -5.84 0.75 10.23
CA PHE A 127 -6.75 1.87 9.95
C PHE A 127 -8.19 1.40 9.73
N LEU A 128 -8.41 0.36 8.92
CA LEU A 128 -9.74 -0.17 8.64
C LEU A 128 -10.41 -0.75 9.90
N GLN A 129 -9.63 -1.43 10.74
CA GLN A 129 -10.10 -1.94 12.03
C GLN A 129 -10.45 -0.81 13.00
N ALA A 130 -9.64 0.26 13.05
CA ALA A 130 -9.92 1.44 13.86
C ALA A 130 -11.18 2.18 13.38
N GLN A 131 -11.36 2.31 12.07
CA GLN A 131 -12.56 2.90 11.46
C GLN A 131 -13.82 2.09 11.82
N THR A 132 -13.77 0.77 11.65
CA THR A 132 -14.88 -0.12 12.01
C THR A 132 -15.23 -0.02 13.49
N ARG A 133 -14.23 0.06 14.37
CA ARG A 133 -14.44 0.27 15.81
C ARG A 133 -15.12 1.60 16.11
N CYS A 134 -14.69 2.69 15.46
CA CYS A 134 -15.33 4.01 15.62
C CYS A 134 -16.81 3.98 15.20
N GLU A 135 -17.15 3.31 14.09
CA GLU A 135 -18.53 3.19 13.61
C GLU A 135 -19.44 2.43 14.58
N ILE A 136 -18.94 1.33 15.16
CA ILE A 136 -19.66 0.55 16.18
C ILE A 136 -19.89 1.42 17.42
N LEU A 137 -18.84 2.06 17.93
CA LEU A 137 -18.93 2.90 19.12
C LEU A 137 -19.88 4.09 18.93
N GLN A 138 -19.88 4.70 17.74
CA GLN A 138 -20.84 5.76 17.41
C GLN A 138 -22.28 5.24 17.41
N SER A 139 -22.53 4.05 16.86
CA SER A 139 -23.86 3.43 16.85
C SER A 139 -24.36 3.10 18.25
N GLU A 140 -23.49 2.50 19.09
CA GLU A 140 -23.80 2.18 20.49
C GLU A 140 -24.08 3.44 21.32
N LEU A 141 -23.29 4.51 21.11
CA LEU A 141 -23.51 5.79 21.76
C LEU A 141 -24.87 6.39 21.38
N GLN A 142 -25.23 6.32 20.09
CA GLN A 142 -26.52 6.82 19.60
C GLN A 142 -27.70 6.03 20.18
N GLU A 143 -27.57 4.71 20.33
CA GLU A 143 -28.59 3.87 20.98
C GLU A 143 -28.71 4.17 22.48
N SER A 144 -27.59 4.34 23.17
CA SER A 144 -27.56 4.69 24.59
C SER A 144 -28.25 6.03 24.85
N MET A 145 -27.98 7.04 24.01
CA MET A 145 -28.69 8.32 24.05
C MET A 145 -30.19 8.16 23.84
N ARG A 146 -30.62 7.41 22.80
CA ARG A 146 -32.04 7.14 22.55
C ARG A 146 -32.72 6.42 23.71
N LYS A 147 -32.03 5.48 24.38
CA LYS A 147 -32.53 4.80 25.59
C LYS A 147 -32.71 5.79 26.74
N LYS A 148 -31.74 6.68 26.96
CA LYS A 148 -31.81 7.71 27.99
C LYS A 148 -32.96 8.69 27.73
N ASP A 149 -33.18 9.08 26.48
CA ASP A 149 -34.31 9.93 26.09
C ASP A 149 -35.65 9.23 26.29
N ARG A 150 -35.76 7.94 25.95
CA ARG A 150 -36.98 7.14 26.23
C ARG A 150 -37.24 6.99 27.73
N GLN A 151 -36.20 6.78 28.55
CA GLN A 151 -36.33 6.69 30.00
C GLN A 151 -36.75 8.03 30.61
N ASN A 152 -36.17 9.14 30.15
CA ASN A 152 -36.58 10.48 30.56
C ASN A 152 -38.03 10.76 30.16
N LEU A 153 -38.43 10.43 28.93
CA LEU A 153 -39.80 10.57 28.46
C LEU A 153 -40.77 9.71 29.28
N HIS A 154 -40.42 8.46 29.56
CA HIS A 154 -41.22 7.57 30.41
C HIS A 154 -41.38 8.13 31.83
N GLN A 155 -40.32 8.69 32.40
CA GLN A 155 -40.37 9.31 33.72
C GLN A 155 -41.23 10.59 33.73
N VAL A 156 -41.19 11.38 32.65
CA VAL A 156 -42.08 12.54 32.47
C VAL A 156 -43.54 12.11 32.31
N LEU A 157 -43.80 11.06 31.52
CA LEU A 157 -45.14 10.50 31.30
C LEU A 157 -45.73 9.91 32.59
N LEU A 158 -44.95 9.15 33.36
CA LEU A 158 -45.36 8.65 34.68
C LEU A 158 -45.67 9.80 35.66
N ARG A 159 -44.86 10.87 35.64
CA ARG A 159 -45.17 12.06 36.46
C ARG A 159 -46.46 12.74 36.01
N THR A 160 -46.69 12.89 34.71
CA THR A 160 -47.92 13.51 34.20
C THR A 160 -49.16 12.64 34.39
N SER A 161 -49.05 11.31 34.34
CA SER A 161 -50.16 10.41 34.65
C SER A 161 -50.52 10.42 36.13
N VAL A 162 -49.54 10.49 37.03
CA VAL A 162 -49.76 10.68 38.48
C VAL A 162 -50.41 12.05 38.76
N PHE A 163 -50.03 13.11 38.05
CA PHE A 163 -50.70 14.42 38.14
C PHE A 163 -52.14 14.40 37.61
N LYS A 164 -52.43 13.63 36.54
CA LYS A 164 -53.79 13.45 36.01
C LYS A 164 -54.68 12.59 36.91
N GLN A 165 -54.15 11.52 37.52
CA GLN A 165 -54.85 10.72 38.53
C GLN A 165 -55.15 11.55 39.78
N LYS A 166 -54.19 12.33 40.29
CA LYS A 166 -54.42 13.27 41.38
C LYS A 166 -55.49 14.32 41.06
N LYS A 167 -55.61 14.75 39.79
CA LYS A 167 -56.66 15.69 39.38
C LYS A 167 -58.04 15.03 39.29
N HIS A 168 -58.11 13.73 39.00
CA HIS A 168 -59.34 12.95 38.94
C HIS A 168 -59.83 12.52 40.34
N GLU A 169 -58.91 12.22 41.26
CA GLU A 169 -59.21 11.96 42.68
C GLU A 169 -59.62 13.25 43.42
N ASN A 170 -59.05 14.40 43.05
CA ASN A 170 -59.36 15.70 43.69
C ASN A 170 -60.65 16.38 43.16
N CYS A 171 -61.44 15.68 42.33
CA CYS A 171 -62.71 16.18 41.77
C CYS A 171 -63.93 15.32 42.17
N GLN A 172 -63.76 14.31 43.03
CA GLN A 172 -64.88 13.48 43.52
C GLN A 172 -65.22 13.65 45.00
N ASP A 173 -64.36 14.24 45.83
CA ASP A 173 -64.64 14.40 47.25
C ASP A 173 -64.74 15.88 47.68
N HIS A 174 -65.82 16.53 47.25
CA HIS A 174 -66.49 17.49 48.13
C HIS A 174 -67.48 16.69 48.98
N GLN A 175 -67.00 16.09 50.08
CA GLN A 175 -67.72 15.72 51.30
C GLN A 175 -66.99 14.55 51.97
N LEU A 176 -66.08 14.85 52.91
CA LEU A 176 -65.54 14.03 54.01
C LEU A 176 -64.16 14.63 54.34
N ILE A 177 -64.09 15.66 55.19
CA ILE A 177 -64.01 15.58 56.66
C ILE A 177 -62.91 14.61 57.12
N ASP A 178 -61.91 15.24 57.74
CA ASP A 178 -60.98 14.71 58.75
C ASP A 178 -60.06 13.55 58.37
N LEU A 179 -58.79 13.89 58.10
CA LEU A 179 -57.53 13.21 58.48
C LEU A 179 -56.39 13.50 57.47
N LEU A 180 -55.97 14.76 57.36
CA LEU A 180 -54.52 15.04 57.27
C LEU A 180 -54.08 15.34 58.71
N PRO A 181 -53.05 14.67 59.27
CA PRO A 181 -51.70 14.75 58.70
C PRO A 181 -50.81 13.54 59.02
N THR A 182 -50.28 12.79 58.03
CA THR A 182 -49.20 11.83 58.37
C THR A 182 -48.19 11.46 57.28
N VAL A 183 -48.11 12.16 56.15
CA VAL A 183 -46.97 11.98 55.22
C VAL A 183 -46.41 13.31 54.70
N ILE A 184 -46.50 14.36 55.53
CA ILE A 184 -45.60 15.52 55.48
C ILE A 184 -45.01 15.68 56.88
N SER A 185 -44.21 14.72 57.33
CA SER A 185 -43.67 14.76 58.70
C SER A 185 -42.17 14.51 58.75
N ASP A 186 -41.44 14.75 57.65
CA ASP A 186 -40.02 15.06 57.81
C ASP A 186 -39.46 15.95 56.67
N PRO A 187 -39.54 17.29 56.83
CA PRO A 187 -38.89 18.25 55.93
C PRO A 187 -37.39 17.99 55.77
N MET A 188 -36.75 17.33 56.75
CA MET A 188 -35.33 16.99 56.67
C MET A 188 -35.08 15.89 55.64
N ARG A 189 -35.89 14.83 55.57
CA ARG A 189 -35.69 13.72 54.61
C ARG A 189 -35.80 14.14 53.14
N CYS A 190 -36.78 14.99 52.80
CA CYS A 190 -36.91 15.55 51.45
C CYS A 190 -35.74 16.49 51.09
N ARG A 191 -35.28 17.31 52.05
CA ARG A 191 -34.08 18.15 51.87
C ARG A 191 -32.83 17.28 51.70
N LEU A 192 -32.66 16.23 52.50
CA LEU A 192 -31.51 15.32 52.45
C LEU A 192 -31.40 14.58 51.12
N PHE A 193 -32.53 14.14 50.56
CA PHE A 193 -32.56 13.46 49.26
C PHE A 193 -32.24 14.41 48.10
N SER A 194 -32.81 15.63 48.12
CA SER A 194 -32.48 16.67 47.12
C SER A 194 -31.01 17.14 47.22
N PHE A 195 -30.47 17.19 48.45
CA PHE A 195 -29.09 17.56 48.71
C PHE A 195 -28.12 16.48 48.23
N LYS A 196 -28.40 15.20 48.55
CA LYS A 196 -27.62 14.06 48.06
C LYS A 196 -27.62 14.00 46.53
N LEU A 197 -28.75 14.21 45.86
CA LEU A 197 -28.84 14.19 44.40
C LEU A 197 -28.08 15.36 43.75
N LYS A 198 -28.10 16.55 44.37
CA LYS A 198 -27.33 17.72 43.90
C LYS A 198 -25.83 17.52 44.09
N THR A 199 -25.39 16.89 45.18
CA THR A 199 -23.96 16.62 45.41
C THR A 199 -23.44 15.52 44.50
N THR A 200 -24.17 14.42 44.28
CA THR A 200 -23.74 13.40 43.29
C THR A 200 -23.71 13.94 41.88
N ASN A 201 -24.72 14.71 41.43
CA ASN A 201 -24.67 15.33 40.11
C ASN A 201 -23.50 16.30 39.97
N ARG A 202 -23.17 17.08 41.02
CA ARG A 202 -21.98 17.95 41.02
C ARG A 202 -20.69 17.14 40.85
N HIS A 203 -20.54 16.02 41.56
CA HIS A 203 -19.36 15.17 41.44
C HIS A 203 -19.22 14.50 40.08
N ILE A 204 -20.34 14.09 39.47
CA ILE A 204 -20.35 13.52 38.12
C ILE A 204 -19.94 14.57 37.08
N MET A 205 -20.48 15.80 37.18
CA MET A 205 -20.10 16.90 36.29
C MET A 205 -18.61 17.26 36.43
N GLN A 206 -18.10 17.38 37.66
CA GLN A 206 -16.68 17.66 37.92
C GLN A 206 -15.74 16.53 37.47
N ARG A 207 -16.22 15.29 37.42
CA ARG A 207 -15.46 14.17 36.86
C ARG A 207 -15.42 14.28 35.34
N MET A 208 -16.57 14.54 34.72
CA MET A 208 -16.69 14.68 33.27
C MET A 208 -15.87 15.88 32.75
N GLU A 209 -15.88 17.02 33.46
CA GLU A 209 -15.05 18.19 33.14
C GLU A 209 -13.55 17.87 33.19
N ARG A 210 -13.10 17.06 34.16
CA ARG A 210 -11.70 16.61 34.23
C ARG A 210 -11.34 15.65 33.10
N GLU A 211 -12.25 14.74 32.74
CA GLU A 211 -12.05 13.82 31.63
C GLU A 211 -11.98 14.60 30.30
N ILE A 212 -12.83 15.60 30.09
CA ILE A 212 -12.78 16.50 28.92
C ILE A 212 -11.44 17.27 28.88
N ALA A 213 -11.01 17.86 29.99
CA ALA A 213 -9.74 18.58 30.05
C ALA A 213 -8.53 17.68 29.75
N GLN A 214 -8.56 16.42 30.21
CA GLN A 214 -7.53 15.43 29.89
C GLN A 214 -7.53 15.05 28.41
N THR A 215 -8.71 14.93 27.78
CA THR A 215 -8.78 14.66 26.34
C THR A 215 -8.32 15.85 25.50
N ASP A 216 -8.61 17.08 25.93
CA ASP A 216 -8.17 18.29 25.22
C ASP A 216 -6.64 18.44 25.26
N GLU A 217 -6.04 18.18 26.42
CA GLU A 217 -4.57 18.16 26.57
C GLU A 217 -3.93 17.08 25.67
N ALA A 218 -4.50 15.88 25.64
CA ALA A 218 -4.02 14.82 24.76
C ALA A 218 -4.13 15.19 23.26
N LEU A 219 -5.20 15.89 22.86
CA LEU A 219 -5.37 16.38 21.50
C LEU A 219 -4.34 17.44 21.12
N ILE A 220 -4.01 18.36 22.04
CA ILE A 220 -2.97 19.36 21.83
C ILE A 220 -1.61 18.68 21.61
N GLN A 221 -1.28 17.68 22.44
CA GLN A 221 -0.03 16.93 22.30
C GLN A 221 0.03 16.13 20.99
N LEU A 222 -1.09 15.58 20.52
CA LEU A 222 -1.15 14.88 19.24
C LEU A 222 -0.94 15.84 18.06
N ARG A 223 -1.56 17.03 18.07
CA ARG A 223 -1.33 18.06 17.04
C ARG A 223 0.14 18.51 16.99
N ALA A 224 0.77 18.70 18.15
CA ALA A 224 2.19 19.06 18.20
C ALA A 224 3.09 17.95 17.61
N LYS A 225 2.75 16.69 17.84
CA LYS A 225 3.46 15.54 17.24
C LYS A 225 3.23 15.45 15.72
N GLU A 226 2.02 15.72 15.26
CA GLU A 226 1.68 15.77 13.83
C GLU A 226 2.51 16.85 13.13
N GLU A 227 2.57 18.05 13.68
CA GLU A 227 3.36 19.17 13.12
C GLU A 227 4.87 18.85 13.09
N ALA A 228 5.40 18.23 14.15
CA ALA A 228 6.79 17.78 14.19
C ALA A 228 7.10 16.69 13.14
N LEU A 229 6.16 15.76 12.93
CA LEU A 229 6.28 14.71 11.93
C LEU A 229 6.22 15.28 10.52
N GLU A 230 5.29 16.21 10.25
CA GLU A 230 5.22 16.91 8.96
C GLU A 230 6.51 17.66 8.64
N GLU A 231 7.10 18.35 9.64
CA GLU A 231 8.38 19.03 9.45
C GLU A 231 9.52 18.05 9.14
N SER A 232 9.56 16.90 9.82
CA SER A 232 10.51 15.85 9.52
C SER A 232 10.35 15.33 8.08
N ILE A 233 9.11 15.09 7.64
CA ILE A 233 8.81 14.65 6.27
C ILE A 233 9.24 15.70 5.25
N ARG A 234 8.94 16.98 5.48
CA ARG A 234 9.37 18.09 4.62
C ARG A 234 10.89 18.12 4.47
N LYS A 235 11.63 17.96 5.57
CA LYS A 235 13.09 17.94 5.56
C LYS A 235 13.64 16.75 4.76
N THR A 236 13.17 15.54 5.03
CA THR A 236 13.60 14.33 4.30
C THR A 236 13.27 14.42 2.81
N SER A 237 12.09 14.96 2.45
CA SER A 237 11.72 15.18 1.06
C SER A 237 12.67 16.16 0.36
N SER A 238 13.09 17.22 1.04
CA SER A 238 14.07 18.19 0.51
C SER A 238 15.44 17.55 0.29
N GLU A 239 15.89 16.71 1.22
CA GLU A 239 17.14 15.94 1.09
C GLU A 239 17.08 14.97 -0.10
N HIS A 240 15.99 14.22 -0.24
CA HIS A 240 15.78 13.34 -1.40
C HIS A 240 15.78 14.11 -2.72
N GLN A 241 15.15 15.29 -2.77
CA GLN A 241 15.14 16.12 -3.98
C GLN A 241 16.55 16.59 -4.37
N LYS A 242 17.40 16.92 -3.39
CA LYS A 242 18.82 17.26 -3.65
C LYS A 242 19.57 16.07 -4.23
N VAL A 243 19.44 14.89 -3.62
CA VAL A 243 20.09 13.66 -4.11
C VAL A 243 19.66 13.34 -5.55
N LEU A 244 18.37 13.47 -5.87
CA LEU A 244 17.87 13.27 -7.23
C LEU A 244 18.51 14.24 -8.23
N THR A 245 18.67 15.50 -7.83
CA THR A 245 19.30 16.53 -8.67
C THR A 245 20.78 16.20 -8.92
N ASP A 246 21.53 15.80 -7.89
CA ASP A 246 22.93 15.39 -8.00
C ASP A 246 23.11 14.14 -8.87
N LEU A 247 22.18 13.18 -8.80
CA LEU A 247 22.17 12.00 -9.65
C LEU A 247 21.92 12.34 -11.12
N MET A 248 21.01 13.29 -11.39
CA MET A 248 20.76 13.77 -12.75
C MET A 248 22.01 14.46 -13.33
N ASP A 249 22.68 15.31 -12.55
CA ASP A 249 23.92 15.96 -12.96
C ASP A 249 25.04 14.94 -13.22
N THR A 250 25.16 13.92 -12.37
CA THR A 250 26.13 12.84 -12.54
C THR A 250 25.84 12.03 -13.80
N ARG A 251 24.57 11.73 -14.08
CA ARG A 251 24.13 11.06 -15.31
C ARG A 251 24.50 11.89 -16.54
N ASN A 252 24.24 13.19 -16.52
CA ASN A 252 24.57 14.11 -17.61
C ASN A 252 26.08 14.15 -17.88
N LYS A 253 26.90 14.24 -16.83
CA LYS A 253 28.36 14.15 -16.95
C LYS A 253 28.81 12.81 -17.55
N SER A 254 28.20 11.71 -17.10
CA SER A 254 28.49 10.37 -17.64
C SER A 254 28.15 10.25 -19.12
N THR A 255 27.02 10.83 -19.57
CA THR A 255 26.65 10.84 -20.98
C THR A 255 27.63 11.66 -21.83
N THR A 256 28.08 12.82 -21.34
CA THR A 256 29.10 13.62 -22.02
C THR A 256 30.43 12.86 -22.15
N LEU A 257 30.87 12.19 -21.08
CA LEU A 257 32.08 11.37 -21.12
C LEU A 257 31.98 10.21 -22.11
N LYS A 258 30.81 9.56 -22.21
CA LYS A 258 30.56 8.52 -23.23
C LYS A 258 30.69 9.11 -24.63
N PHE A 259 30.10 10.27 -24.89
CA PHE A 259 30.21 10.95 -26.18
C PHE A 259 31.67 11.26 -26.54
N CYS A 260 32.45 11.84 -25.62
CA CYS A 260 33.87 12.12 -25.85
C CYS A 260 34.68 10.84 -26.11
N ARG A 261 34.40 9.76 -25.36
CA ARG A 261 35.06 8.46 -25.58
C ARG A 261 34.76 7.91 -26.97
N ASP A 262 33.51 7.95 -27.40
CA ASP A 262 33.10 7.41 -28.69
C ASP A 262 33.71 8.26 -29.85
N GLU A 263 33.86 9.57 -29.66
CA GLU A 263 34.60 10.45 -30.59
C GLU A 263 36.10 10.06 -30.68
N ILE A 264 36.76 9.82 -29.54
CA ILE A 264 38.16 9.40 -29.50
C ILE A 264 38.32 8.04 -30.21
N VAL A 265 37.45 7.07 -29.93
CA VAL A 265 37.48 5.74 -30.57
C VAL A 265 37.32 5.86 -32.08
N THR A 266 36.43 6.75 -32.54
CA THR A 266 36.24 7.03 -33.97
C THR A 266 37.51 7.60 -34.61
N LYS A 267 38.14 8.59 -33.96
CA LYS A 267 39.40 9.20 -34.44
C LYS A 267 40.54 8.19 -34.49
N LEU A 268 40.68 7.34 -33.47
CA LEU A 268 41.69 6.27 -33.46
C LEU A 268 41.47 5.27 -34.60
N SER A 269 40.23 4.91 -34.88
CA SER A 269 39.88 4.02 -35.98
C SER A 269 40.26 4.61 -37.35
N LEU A 270 40.07 5.91 -37.54
CA LEU A 270 40.49 6.63 -38.75
C LEU A 270 42.01 6.67 -38.90
N ILE A 271 42.74 6.92 -37.81
CA ILE A 271 44.22 6.89 -37.81
C ILE A 271 44.71 5.50 -38.18
N GLN A 272 44.13 4.45 -37.58
CA GLN A 272 44.52 3.07 -37.86
C GLN A 272 44.24 2.66 -39.30
N ALA A 273 43.10 3.06 -39.87
CA ALA A 273 42.80 2.86 -41.29
C ALA A 273 43.81 3.59 -42.20
N SER A 274 44.19 4.82 -41.85
CA SER A 274 45.16 5.61 -42.60
C SER A 274 46.56 4.99 -42.57
N LEU A 275 47.00 4.49 -41.41
CA LEU A 275 48.27 3.77 -41.27
C LEU A 275 48.29 2.50 -42.12
N PHE A 276 47.22 1.71 -42.09
CA PHE A 276 47.10 0.50 -42.90
C PHE A 276 47.15 0.81 -44.41
N ALA A 277 46.51 1.90 -44.85
CA ALA A 277 46.57 2.33 -46.24
C ALA A 277 48.00 2.76 -46.65
N LEU A 278 48.75 3.42 -45.76
CA LEU A 278 50.15 3.79 -46.02
C LEU A 278 51.07 2.57 -46.11
N GLU A 279 50.87 1.57 -45.26
CA GLU A 279 51.62 0.30 -45.32
C GLU A 279 51.40 -0.43 -46.65
N GLN A 280 50.20 -0.39 -47.21
CA GLN A 280 49.91 -0.99 -48.53
C GLN A 280 50.55 -0.24 -49.70
N VAL A 281 50.88 1.03 -49.55
CA VAL A 281 51.53 1.84 -50.60
C VAL A 281 53.06 1.70 -50.56
N LEU A 282 53.61 1.36 -49.39
CA LEU A 282 55.05 1.18 -49.18
C LEU A 282 55.58 -0.23 -49.50
N HIS A 283 54.68 -1.19 -49.73
CA HIS A 283 54.98 -2.56 -50.14
C HIS A 283 54.63 -2.80 -51.61
#